data_AF-A0A2P4WZJ2-F1
#
_entry.id   AF-A0A2P4WZJ2-F1
#
_cell.length_a   1.000
_cell.length_b   1.000
_cell.length_c   1.000
_cell.angle_alpha   90.00
_cell.angle_beta   90.00
_cell.angle_gamma   90.00
#
_symmetry.space_group_name_H-M   'P 1'
#
loop_
_entity.id
_entity.type
_entity.pdbx_description
1 polymer ?
#
loop_
_entity_poly.entity_id
_entity_poly.type
_entity_poly.pdbx_seq_one_letter_code
_entity_poly.pdbx_strand_id
1 'polypeptide(L)'
;MTLERTFQNIQSALRFAPSQAPTEDPWKRYISPGAVLFVDECMSSWQGREEKYTHDGIPHLTKIKRKPEGVGTEVKSIADGDTGVLLGLEIMEGAHRQRQKAYNAEFGEGSGRTIVADSAFASVKTLVQLNLLLGLYFMGMVKTATKEYPLEYLQCWSSTDCPRGSHVVMESNCVNGTKMYALCWTDRKPKMITSNRGNHTAWF
;
A
#
# COMPACT_ATOMS: atom_id res chain seq x y z
N MET A 1 6.42 -13.63 -1.28
CA MET A 1 5.71 -12.64 -0.42
C MET A 1 4.23 -12.94 -0.58
N THR A 2 3.58 -13.51 0.44
CA THR A 2 2.19 -14.00 0.35
C THR A 2 1.23 -12.81 0.35
N LEU A 3 0.19 -12.86 -0.49
CA LEU A 3 -0.79 -11.78 -0.71
C LEU A 3 -1.53 -11.32 0.57
N GLU A 4 -1.62 -12.18 1.58
CA GLU A 4 -2.07 -11.84 2.95
C GLU A 4 -1.31 -10.64 3.52
N ARG A 5 0.01 -10.61 3.30
CA ARG A 5 0.93 -9.64 3.89
C ARG A 5 0.69 -8.23 3.37
N THR A 6 0.27 -8.11 2.12
CA THR A 6 0.13 -6.84 1.43
C THR A 6 -1.07 -6.06 1.97
N PHE A 7 -2.21 -6.72 2.14
CA PHE A 7 -3.38 -6.13 2.78
C PHE A 7 -3.12 -5.76 4.25
N GLN A 8 -2.48 -6.67 5.00
CA GLN A 8 -2.07 -6.42 6.39
C GLN A 8 -1.16 -5.20 6.53
N ASN A 9 -0.22 -5.02 5.58
CA ASN A 9 0.68 -3.88 5.59
C ASN A 9 -0.06 -2.53 5.47
N ILE A 10 -1.07 -2.44 4.60
CA ILE A 10 -1.88 -1.23 4.46
C ILE A 10 -2.78 -1.03 5.68
N GLN A 11 -3.43 -2.09 6.17
CA GLN A 11 -4.27 -2.00 7.37
C GLN A 11 -3.48 -1.51 8.59
N SER A 12 -2.23 -1.94 8.72
CA SER A 12 -1.38 -1.51 9.83
C SER A 12 -0.98 -0.04 9.70
N ALA A 13 -0.68 0.43 8.48
CA ALA A 13 -0.46 1.86 8.23
C ALA A 13 -1.71 2.71 8.50
N LEU A 14 -2.91 2.15 8.27
CA LEU A 14 -4.20 2.78 8.58
C LEU A 14 -4.54 2.81 10.09
N ARG A 15 -3.81 2.06 10.94
CA ARG A 15 -4.03 2.05 12.38
C ARG A 15 -3.12 3.09 13.05
N PHE A 16 -3.74 4.15 13.57
CA PHE A 16 -3.07 5.26 14.25
C PHE A 16 -2.76 5.03 15.75
N ALA A 17 -2.80 3.79 16.26
CA ALA A 17 -2.66 3.56 17.70
C ALA A 17 -2.21 2.13 18.07
N PRO A 18 -1.26 1.96 19.02
CA PRO A 18 -1.04 0.69 19.72
C PRO A 18 -2.27 0.31 20.57
N SER A 19 -2.38 -0.96 20.95
CA SER A 19 -3.49 -1.55 21.72
C SER A 19 -3.75 -0.93 23.10
N GLN A 20 -2.93 0.02 23.55
CA GLN A 20 -3.05 0.78 24.80
C GLN A 20 -3.16 2.31 24.59
N ALA A 21 -3.26 2.79 23.35
CA ALA A 21 -3.51 4.20 23.09
C ALA A 21 -4.91 4.60 23.58
N PRO A 22 -5.14 5.88 23.95
CA PRO A 22 -6.46 6.36 24.32
C PRO A 22 -7.51 5.95 23.27
N THR A 23 -8.71 5.61 23.75
CA THR A 23 -9.84 5.08 22.94
C THR A 23 -10.24 6.00 21.79
N GLU A 24 -9.85 7.26 21.84
CA GLU A 24 -9.86 8.17 20.70
C GLU A 24 -8.45 8.68 20.42
N ASP A 25 -8.02 8.47 19.18
CA ASP A 25 -6.83 9.11 18.64
C ASP A 25 -7.07 10.63 18.58
N PRO A 26 -6.33 11.44 19.36
CA PRO A 26 -6.57 12.87 19.46
C PRO A 26 -6.43 13.59 18.11
N TRP A 27 -5.66 13.05 17.15
CA TRP A 27 -5.47 13.65 15.84
C TRP A 27 -6.72 13.59 14.96
N LYS A 28 -7.54 12.54 15.11
CA LYS A 28 -8.79 12.38 14.34
C LYS A 28 -9.83 13.47 14.63
N ARG A 29 -9.71 14.18 15.76
CA ARG A 29 -10.59 15.30 16.10
C ARG A 29 -10.26 16.59 15.36
N TYR A 30 -9.02 16.72 14.87
CA TYR A 30 -8.52 17.97 14.28
C TYR A 30 -8.21 17.83 12.78
N ILE A 31 -7.96 16.62 12.30
CA ILE A 31 -7.53 16.35 10.94
C ILE A 31 -8.51 15.37 10.30
N SER A 32 -9.26 15.85 9.30
CA SER A 32 -10.00 14.99 8.38
C SER A 32 -9.21 14.86 7.08
N PRO A 33 -8.76 13.66 6.71
CA PRO A 33 -8.05 13.46 5.45
C PRO A 33 -8.93 13.76 4.24
N GLY A 34 -8.29 14.15 3.14
CA GLY A 34 -8.88 14.33 1.82
C GLY A 34 -9.27 13.02 1.15
N ALA A 35 -9.52 13.07 -0.16
CA ALA A 35 -10.06 11.94 -0.91
C ALA A 35 -9.01 10.88 -1.26
N VAL A 36 -7.72 11.26 -1.27
CA VAL A 36 -6.60 10.41 -1.71
C VAL A 36 -5.58 10.30 -0.58
N LEU A 37 -5.19 9.07 -0.26
CA LEU A 37 -4.19 8.77 0.75
C LEU A 37 -3.04 8.01 0.11
N PHE A 38 -1.80 8.38 0.46
CA PHE A 38 -0.60 7.70 -0.02
C PHE A 38 -0.04 6.80 1.07
N VAL A 39 0.27 5.55 0.71
CA VAL A 39 0.94 4.59 1.59
C VAL A 39 2.32 4.28 1.00
N ASP A 40 3.36 4.48 1.81
CA ASP A 40 4.76 4.22 1.45
C ASP A 40 5.61 3.85 2.68
N GLU A 41 6.84 3.43 2.43
CA GLU A 41 7.86 3.09 3.42
C GLU A 41 8.88 4.24 3.57
N CYS A 42 8.85 4.89 4.72
CA CYS A 42 9.83 5.87 5.16
C CYS A 42 11.00 5.21 5.88
N MET A 43 12.12 5.92 5.95
CA MET A 43 13.36 5.44 6.54
C MET A 43 13.88 6.50 7.50
N SER A 44 13.92 6.20 8.80
CA SER A 44 14.54 7.05 9.82
C SER A 44 15.93 6.52 10.17
N SER A 45 16.97 7.26 9.83
CA SER A 45 18.35 6.84 10.04
C SER A 45 18.62 6.52 11.52
N TRP A 46 19.39 5.47 11.77
CA TRP A 46 19.76 5.08 13.12
C TRP A 46 21.16 4.46 13.12
N GLN A 47 22.04 5.06 13.90
CA GLN A 47 23.43 4.63 14.07
C GLN A 47 23.66 3.86 15.38
N GLY A 48 22.63 3.74 16.22
CA GLY A 48 22.68 2.97 17.45
C GLY A 48 22.54 1.46 17.23
N ARG A 49 22.38 0.72 18.32
CA ARG A 49 22.26 -0.75 18.29
C ARG A 49 20.80 -1.20 18.08
N GLU A 50 20.62 -2.43 17.62
CA GLU A 50 19.32 -3.10 17.49
C GLU A 50 18.98 -3.83 18.79
N GLU A 51 17.68 -3.90 19.13
CA GLU A 51 17.13 -4.55 20.33
C GLU A 51 17.63 -5.99 20.51
N LYS A 52 17.87 -6.68 19.39
CA LYS A 52 18.47 -8.01 19.35
C LYS A 52 19.80 -8.13 20.10
N TYR A 53 20.56 -7.04 20.23
CA TYR A 53 21.90 -7.03 20.83
C TYR A 53 21.97 -6.22 22.13
N THR A 54 20.97 -5.39 22.42
CA THR A 54 20.94 -4.55 23.62
C THR A 54 19.50 -4.17 23.97
N HIS A 55 19.20 -4.06 25.26
CA HIS A 55 17.85 -3.74 25.73
C HIS A 55 17.36 -2.35 25.33
N ASP A 56 18.27 -1.40 25.06
CA ASP A 56 17.94 -0.02 24.65
C ASP A 56 17.98 0.17 23.12
N GLY A 57 18.00 -0.92 22.35
CA GLY A 57 18.13 -0.87 20.91
C GLY A 57 16.80 -0.68 20.20
N ILE A 58 16.84 -0.19 18.95
CA ILE A 58 15.61 -0.08 18.14
C ILE A 58 15.05 -1.49 17.81
N PRO A 59 13.72 -1.64 17.66
CA PRO A 59 13.12 -2.95 17.45
C PRO A 59 13.68 -3.69 16.23
N HIS A 60 13.92 -2.99 15.13
CA HIS A 60 14.52 -3.61 13.96
C HIS A 60 15.38 -2.65 13.17
N LEU A 61 16.60 -3.08 12.87
CA LEU A 61 17.51 -2.36 12.00
C LEU A 61 17.40 -2.89 10.57
N THR A 62 17.04 -2.01 9.65
CA THR A 62 16.91 -2.28 8.22
C THR A 62 18.06 -1.62 7.45
N LYS A 63 18.54 -2.31 6.41
CA LYS A 63 19.59 -1.80 5.52
C LYS A 63 19.05 -1.71 4.09
N ILE A 64 18.88 -0.50 3.58
CA ILE A 64 18.32 -0.20 2.26
C ILE A 64 19.29 0.68 1.47
N LYS A 65 20.08 0.07 0.58
CA LYS A 65 21.12 0.75 -0.22
C LYS A 65 20.61 1.93 -1.06
N ARG A 66 19.33 1.90 -1.47
CA ARG A 66 18.72 2.93 -2.33
C ARG A 66 18.28 4.21 -1.60
N LYS A 67 18.27 4.23 -0.26
CA LYS A 67 17.84 5.41 0.52
C LYS A 67 19.08 6.28 0.82
N PRO A 68 18.92 7.62 0.95
CA PRO A 68 20.04 8.53 1.24
C PRO A 68 20.83 8.10 2.48
N GLU A 69 20.11 7.82 3.57
CA GLU A 69 20.63 7.18 4.76
C GLU A 69 20.11 5.73 4.82
N GLY A 70 20.91 4.81 4.30
CA GLY A 70 20.49 3.43 4.06
C GLY A 70 20.48 2.52 5.28
N VAL A 71 20.79 3.01 6.48
CA VAL A 71 20.83 2.22 7.72
C VAL A 71 19.95 2.88 8.78
N GLY A 72 18.94 2.16 9.26
CA GLY A 72 18.13 2.60 10.39
C GLY A 72 16.83 1.83 10.55
N THR A 73 15.78 2.47 11.06
CA THR A 73 14.44 1.86 11.15
C THR A 73 13.53 2.22 9.97
N GLU A 74 12.96 1.20 9.33
CA GLU A 74 11.93 1.37 8.32
C GLU A 74 10.57 1.58 9.01
N VAL A 75 9.80 2.53 8.49
CA VAL A 75 8.49 2.92 9.03
C VAL A 75 7.49 2.91 7.90
N LYS A 76 6.38 2.18 8.02
CA LYS A 76 5.26 2.35 7.10
C LYS A 76 4.55 3.64 7.44
N SER A 77 4.20 4.41 6.43
CA SER A 77 3.57 5.70 6.59
C SER A 77 2.29 5.78 5.78
N ILE A 78 1.36 6.58 6.27
CA ILE A 78 0.23 7.06 5.48
C ILE A 78 0.18 8.58 5.52
N ALA A 79 0.04 9.19 4.36
CA ALA A 79 -0.05 10.64 4.18
C ALA A 79 -1.33 11.01 3.45
N ASP A 80 -1.85 12.18 3.78
CA ASP A 80 -2.90 12.83 3.00
C ASP A 80 -2.32 13.36 1.67
N GLY A 81 -2.99 13.05 0.56
CA GLY A 81 -2.50 13.40 -0.77
C GLY A 81 -2.63 14.87 -1.14
N ASP A 82 -3.58 15.59 -0.53
CA ASP A 82 -3.84 17.00 -0.85
C ASP A 82 -2.95 17.92 -0.01
N THR A 83 -2.77 17.60 1.27
CA THR A 83 -2.04 18.44 2.23
C THR A 83 -0.62 17.97 2.51
N GLY A 84 -0.28 16.72 2.20
CA GLY A 84 1.01 16.11 2.53
C GLY A 84 1.19 15.79 4.02
N VAL A 85 0.14 15.96 4.84
CA VAL A 85 0.20 15.69 6.27
C VAL A 85 0.35 14.18 6.50
N LEU A 86 1.36 13.80 7.28
CA LEU A 86 1.52 12.44 7.77
C LEU A 86 0.44 12.16 8.80
N LEU A 87 -0.45 11.23 8.46
CA LEU A 87 -1.55 10.85 9.34
C LEU A 87 -1.09 9.78 10.32
N GLY A 88 -0.19 8.89 9.88
CA GLY A 88 0.18 7.70 10.67
C GLY A 88 1.50 7.08 10.29
N LEU A 89 2.11 6.45 11.28
CA LEU A 89 3.39 5.78 11.20
C LEU A 89 3.33 4.45 11.95
N GLU A 90 3.82 3.39 11.33
CA GLU A 90 4.00 2.08 11.95
C GLU A 90 5.46 1.65 11.83
N ILE A 91 6.11 1.44 12.99
CA ILE A 91 7.48 0.92 13.03
C ILE A 91 7.52 -0.52 12.52
N MET A 92 8.46 -0.82 11.63
CA MET A 92 8.76 -2.18 11.22
C MET A 92 9.56 -2.89 12.31
N GLU A 93 9.02 -3.99 12.84
CA GLU A 93 9.65 -4.77 13.93
C GLU A 93 10.30 -6.08 13.42
N GLY A 94 10.54 -6.15 12.11
CA GLY A 94 10.99 -7.34 11.40
C GLY A 94 9.86 -8.28 11.01
N ALA A 95 10.12 -9.15 10.03
CA ALA A 95 9.09 -9.97 9.39
C ALA A 95 8.38 -10.95 10.33
N HIS A 96 9.04 -11.42 11.39
CA HIS A 96 8.44 -12.35 12.35
C HIS A 96 7.41 -11.64 13.25
N ARG A 97 7.81 -10.57 13.94
CA ARG A 97 6.93 -9.81 14.83
C ARG A 97 5.76 -9.19 14.08
N GLN A 98 6.01 -8.68 12.87
CA GLN A 98 4.94 -8.20 12.02
C GLN A 98 3.89 -9.29 11.71
N ARG A 99 4.27 -10.56 11.54
CA ARG A 99 3.28 -11.64 11.35
C ARG A 99 2.45 -11.94 12.59
N GLN A 100 2.95 -11.61 13.78
CA GLN A 100 2.30 -11.92 15.05
C GLN A 100 1.34 -10.82 15.54
N LYS A 101 1.37 -9.63 14.91
CA LYS A 101 0.46 -8.54 15.30
C LYS A 101 -1.00 -8.97 15.10
N ALA A 102 -1.83 -8.76 16.12
CA ALA A 102 -3.25 -9.00 16.05
C ALA A 102 -3.90 -7.94 15.16
N TYR A 103 -4.16 -8.29 13.91
CA TYR A 103 -4.87 -7.43 12.97
C TYR A 103 -6.37 -7.49 13.28
N ASN A 104 -6.86 -6.62 14.16
CA ASN A 104 -8.27 -6.61 14.52
C ASN A 104 -9.16 -6.22 13.31
N ALA A 105 -10.32 -6.84 13.25
CA ALA A 105 -11.38 -6.65 12.26
C ALA A 105 -12.38 -5.54 12.67
N GLU A 106 -11.92 -4.55 13.44
CA GLU A 106 -12.75 -3.38 13.76
C GLU A 106 -12.75 -2.46 12.54
N PHE A 107 -13.68 -2.72 11.64
CA PHE A 107 -13.86 -1.96 10.42
C PHE A 107 -14.58 -0.66 10.77
N GLY A 108 -13.91 0.48 10.54
CA GLY A 108 -14.59 1.76 10.51
C GLY A 108 -15.49 1.86 9.27
N GLU A 109 -16.49 2.75 9.31
CA GLU A 109 -17.34 3.03 8.15
C GLU A 109 -16.49 3.39 6.93
N GLY A 110 -16.80 2.76 5.80
CA GLY A 110 -15.99 2.90 4.61
C GLY A 110 -16.08 4.29 4.03
N SER A 111 -14.98 5.02 4.06
CA SER A 111 -14.98 6.44 3.70
C SER A 111 -15.02 6.73 2.20
N GLY A 112 -14.95 5.71 1.34
CA GLY A 112 -14.89 5.91 -0.12
C GLY A 112 -13.61 6.60 -0.62
N ARG A 113 -12.60 6.76 0.24
CA ARG A 113 -11.28 7.32 -0.12
C ARG A 113 -10.47 6.35 -0.98
N THR A 114 -9.51 6.89 -1.73
CA THR A 114 -8.60 6.12 -2.57
C THR A 114 -7.23 5.99 -1.91
N ILE A 115 -6.77 4.76 -1.73
CA ILE A 115 -5.40 4.45 -1.33
C ILE A 115 -4.53 4.33 -2.57
N VAL A 116 -3.49 5.13 -2.66
CA VAL A 116 -2.43 5.02 -3.68
C VAL A 116 -1.19 4.46 -3.00
N ALA A 117 -0.66 3.36 -3.52
CA ALA A 117 0.49 2.72 -2.90
C ALA A 117 1.48 2.15 -3.93
N ASP A 118 2.71 1.98 -3.47
CA ASP A 118 3.79 1.44 -4.27
C ASP A 118 3.63 -0.09 -4.51
N SER A 119 4.58 -0.67 -5.22
CA SER A 119 4.54 -2.09 -5.58
C SER A 119 4.70 -3.07 -4.41
N ALA A 120 5.18 -2.65 -3.24
CA ALA A 120 5.21 -3.49 -2.05
C ALA A 120 3.80 -3.71 -1.47
N PHE A 121 2.88 -2.80 -1.76
CA PHE A 121 1.49 -2.79 -1.29
C PHE A 121 0.45 -3.15 -2.38
N ALA A 122 0.87 -3.26 -3.65
CA ALA A 122 -0.05 -3.50 -4.75
C ALA A 122 -0.28 -4.99 -5.05
N SER A 123 -1.54 -5.42 -4.95
CA SER A 123 -2.02 -6.72 -5.45
C SER A 123 -3.53 -6.69 -5.70
N VAL A 124 -4.05 -7.62 -6.51
CA VAL A 124 -5.51 -7.77 -6.72
C VAL A 124 -6.23 -8.06 -5.39
N LYS A 125 -5.65 -8.93 -4.55
CA LYS A 125 -6.20 -9.23 -3.21
C LYS A 125 -6.30 -7.97 -2.34
N THR A 126 -5.26 -7.13 -2.33
CA THR A 126 -5.27 -5.87 -1.57
C THR A 126 -6.44 -4.98 -1.99
N LEU A 127 -6.57 -4.76 -3.30
CA LEU A 127 -7.64 -3.96 -3.89
C LEU A 127 -9.02 -4.48 -3.50
N VAL A 128 -9.24 -5.80 -3.63
CA VAL A 128 -10.52 -6.44 -3.31
C VAL A 128 -10.82 -6.33 -1.82
N GLN A 129 -9.84 -6.62 -0.95
CA GLN A 129 -10.06 -6.61 0.50
C GLN A 129 -10.27 -5.20 1.05
N LEU A 130 -9.55 -4.19 0.55
CA LEU A 130 -9.78 -2.78 0.93
C LEU A 130 -11.20 -2.33 0.59
N ASN A 131 -11.71 -2.75 -0.58
CA ASN A 131 -13.05 -2.38 -0.99
C ASN A 131 -14.13 -3.13 -0.20
N LEU A 132 -14.00 -4.45 -0.08
CA LEU A 132 -15.01 -5.28 0.58
C LEU A 132 -15.09 -5.04 2.09
N LEU A 133 -13.94 -4.84 2.75
CA LEU A 133 -13.89 -4.78 4.21
C LEU A 133 -13.91 -3.34 4.75
N LEU A 134 -13.42 -2.38 3.97
CA LEU A 134 -13.25 -1.00 4.42
C LEU A 134 -13.93 0.03 3.51
N GLY A 135 -14.62 -0.38 2.43
CA GLY A 135 -15.23 0.55 1.48
C GLY A 135 -14.23 1.54 0.88
N LEU A 136 -12.94 1.17 0.81
CA LEU A 136 -11.87 1.98 0.25
C LEU A 136 -11.58 1.57 -1.20
N TYR A 137 -11.18 2.53 -2.01
CA TYR A 137 -10.61 2.27 -3.32
C TYR A 137 -9.10 2.14 -3.24
N PHE A 138 -8.49 1.51 -4.24
CA PHE A 138 -7.07 1.26 -4.32
C PHE A 138 -6.54 1.55 -5.72
N MET A 139 -5.31 2.05 -5.79
CA MET A 139 -4.50 2.15 -7.00
C MET A 139 -3.05 1.81 -6.66
N GLY A 140 -2.41 0.95 -7.45
CA GLY A 140 -1.01 0.63 -7.22
C GLY A 140 -0.35 -0.17 -8.35
N MET A 141 0.98 -0.12 -8.41
CA MET A 141 1.77 -0.81 -9.43
C MET A 141 2.03 -2.27 -9.08
N VAL A 142 1.56 -3.21 -9.88
CA VAL A 142 1.80 -4.65 -9.66
C VAL A 142 3.17 -5.03 -10.23
N LYS A 143 4.06 -5.60 -9.40
CA LYS A 143 5.37 -6.13 -9.87
C LYS A 143 5.50 -7.63 -9.65
N THR A 144 5.35 -8.08 -8.42
CA THR A 144 5.63 -9.48 -8.03
C THR A 144 4.39 -10.22 -7.53
N ALA A 145 3.42 -9.50 -6.96
CA ALA A 145 2.18 -10.08 -6.44
C ALA A 145 1.13 -10.24 -7.55
N THR A 146 1.39 -11.15 -8.49
CA THR A 146 0.66 -11.26 -9.78
C THR A 146 -0.47 -12.28 -9.76
N LYS A 147 -0.76 -12.93 -8.63
CA LYS A 147 -1.92 -13.81 -8.52
C LYS A 147 -3.20 -13.03 -8.85
N GLU A 148 -4.04 -13.62 -9.70
CA GLU A 148 -5.30 -13.02 -10.21
C GLU A 148 -5.10 -11.75 -11.07
N TYR A 149 -3.86 -11.30 -11.27
CA TYR A 149 -3.53 -10.22 -12.19
C TYR A 149 -3.20 -10.83 -13.57
N PRO A 150 -3.72 -10.29 -14.69
CA PRO A 150 -3.53 -10.85 -16.03
C PRO A 150 -2.13 -10.54 -16.60
N LEU A 151 -1.08 -10.88 -15.86
CA LEU A 151 0.30 -10.50 -16.18
C LEU A 151 0.75 -11.05 -17.53
N GLU A 152 0.52 -12.33 -17.81
CA GLU A 152 0.99 -12.99 -19.04
C GLU A 152 0.40 -12.33 -20.29
N TYR A 153 -0.92 -12.07 -20.27
CA TYR A 153 -1.61 -11.38 -21.35
C TYR A 153 -1.04 -9.97 -21.55
N LEU A 154 -0.89 -9.20 -20.48
CA LEU A 154 -0.39 -7.82 -20.56
C LEU A 154 1.07 -7.76 -21.00
N GLN A 155 1.90 -8.73 -20.60
CA GLN A 155 3.27 -8.86 -21.07
C GLN A 155 3.32 -9.19 -22.55
N CYS A 156 2.51 -10.14 -23.00
CA CYS A 156 2.38 -10.50 -24.41
C CYS A 156 1.96 -9.29 -25.25
N TRP A 157 0.90 -8.59 -24.82
CA TRP A 157 0.44 -7.35 -25.45
C TRP A 157 1.54 -6.29 -25.52
N SER A 158 2.25 -6.04 -24.41
CA SER A 158 3.31 -5.02 -24.37
C SER A 158 4.57 -5.38 -25.18
N SER A 159 4.71 -6.65 -25.56
CA SER A 159 5.82 -7.15 -26.38
C SER A 159 5.53 -7.09 -27.89
N THR A 160 4.29 -6.74 -28.27
CA THR A 160 3.97 -6.42 -29.67
C THR A 160 4.62 -5.10 -30.07
N ASP A 161 4.58 -4.73 -31.35
CA ASP A 161 5.11 -3.46 -31.87
C ASP A 161 4.22 -2.26 -31.44
N CYS A 162 4.06 -2.09 -30.13
CA CYS A 162 3.34 -1.02 -29.49
C CYS A 162 4.29 0.16 -29.28
N PRO A 163 3.98 1.35 -29.81
CA PRO A 163 4.73 2.55 -29.50
C PRO A 163 4.81 2.83 -28.00
N ARG A 164 5.88 3.50 -27.57
CA ARG A 164 5.98 4.04 -26.21
C ARG A 164 4.80 5.00 -25.97
N GLY A 165 4.11 4.81 -24.85
CA GLY A 165 2.89 5.58 -24.52
C GLY A 165 1.58 4.89 -24.89
N SER A 166 1.63 3.80 -25.66
CA SER A 166 0.46 2.93 -25.81
C SER A 166 0.05 2.33 -24.47
N HIS A 167 -1.25 2.11 -24.28
CA HIS A 167 -1.77 1.45 -23.09
C HIS A 167 -2.94 0.53 -23.43
N VAL A 168 -3.15 -0.47 -22.59
CA VAL A 168 -4.34 -1.33 -22.60
C VAL A 168 -4.93 -1.39 -21.19
N VAL A 169 -6.25 -1.44 -21.12
CA VAL A 169 -7.00 -1.60 -19.88
C VAL A 169 -7.89 -2.81 -20.02
N MET A 170 -7.83 -3.69 -19.03
CA MET A 170 -8.75 -4.80 -18.87
C MET A 170 -9.68 -4.48 -17.70
N GLU A 171 -10.98 -4.61 -17.92
CA GLU A 171 -12.01 -4.45 -16.88
C GLU A 171 -12.47 -5.83 -16.40
N SER A 172 -12.72 -5.94 -15.09
CA SER A 172 -13.37 -7.07 -14.47
C SER A 172 -14.26 -6.58 -13.31
N ASN A 173 -15.02 -7.48 -12.71
CA ASN A 173 -15.90 -7.17 -11.59
C ASN A 173 -15.40 -7.86 -10.32
N CYS A 174 -15.43 -7.13 -9.21
CA CYS A 174 -15.32 -7.69 -7.86
C CYS A 174 -16.60 -8.43 -7.47
N VAL A 175 -16.54 -9.22 -6.40
CA VAL A 175 -17.67 -10.02 -5.88
C VAL A 175 -18.90 -9.17 -5.55
N ASN A 176 -18.69 -7.92 -5.12
CA ASN A 176 -19.76 -6.97 -4.80
C ASN A 176 -20.27 -6.16 -6.01
N GLY A 177 -19.85 -6.50 -7.23
CA GLY A 177 -20.21 -5.77 -8.46
C GLY A 177 -19.39 -4.50 -8.71
N THR A 178 -18.46 -4.13 -7.83
CA THR A 178 -17.55 -3.00 -8.07
C THR A 178 -16.58 -3.34 -9.19
N LYS A 179 -16.35 -2.40 -10.11
CA LYS A 179 -15.41 -2.60 -11.21
C LYS A 179 -13.97 -2.55 -10.72
N MET A 180 -13.12 -3.38 -11.33
CA MET A 180 -11.67 -3.35 -11.16
C MET A 180 -10.98 -3.38 -12.52
N TYR A 181 -9.78 -2.82 -12.54
CA TYR A 181 -9.01 -2.55 -13.73
C TYR A 181 -7.60 -3.10 -13.57
N ALA A 182 -7.12 -3.73 -14.65
CA ALA A 182 -5.71 -4.04 -14.86
C ALA A 182 -5.23 -3.25 -16.06
N LEU A 183 -4.23 -2.39 -15.87
CA LEU A 183 -3.68 -1.51 -16.89
C LEU A 183 -2.24 -1.90 -17.18
N CYS A 184 -1.88 -1.90 -18.46
CA CYS A 184 -0.49 -1.95 -18.90
C CYS A 184 -0.16 -0.72 -19.72
N TRP A 185 0.88 0.00 -19.32
CA TRP A 185 1.44 1.12 -20.06
C TRP A 185 2.78 0.73 -20.68
N THR A 186 2.90 0.92 -21.99
CA THR A 186 4.10 0.60 -22.76
C THR A 186 5.18 1.65 -22.55
N ASP A 187 6.33 1.20 -22.08
CA ASP A 187 7.56 1.97 -21.88
C ASP A 187 8.77 1.02 -22.01
N ARG A 188 10.01 1.51 -21.83
CA ARG A 188 11.23 0.65 -21.80
C ARG A 188 11.08 -0.57 -20.88
N LYS A 189 10.33 -0.41 -19.79
CA LYS A 189 9.82 -1.50 -18.97
C LYS A 189 8.33 -1.27 -18.77
N PRO A 190 7.45 -2.20 -19.21
CA PRO A 190 6.01 -2.06 -19.06
C PRO A 190 5.61 -1.73 -17.62
N LYS A 191 4.64 -0.83 -17.46
CA LYS A 191 4.08 -0.48 -16.14
C LYS A 191 2.73 -1.16 -15.98
N MET A 192 2.67 -2.07 -15.02
CA MET A 192 1.47 -2.81 -14.67
C MET A 192 0.81 -2.13 -13.46
N ILE A 193 -0.46 -1.76 -13.58
CA ILE A 193 -1.21 -1.02 -12.56
C ILE A 193 -2.54 -1.72 -12.32
N THR A 194 -2.95 -1.82 -11.06
CA THR A 194 -4.30 -2.25 -10.69
C THR A 194 -5.05 -1.11 -10.02
N SER A 195 -6.35 -0.95 -10.34
CA SER A 195 -7.21 0.03 -9.67
C SER A 195 -8.68 -0.39 -9.67
N ASN A 196 -9.44 0.04 -8.68
CA ASN A 196 -10.91 -0.05 -8.67
C ASN A 196 -11.58 1.33 -8.53
N ARG A 197 -10.81 2.41 -8.69
CA ARG A 197 -11.30 3.78 -8.76
C ARG A 197 -11.37 4.24 -10.21
N GLY A 198 -12.37 5.05 -10.53
CA GLY A 198 -12.56 5.63 -11.86
C GLY A 198 -13.51 4.82 -12.73
N ASN A 199 -13.72 5.29 -13.96
CA ASN A 199 -14.46 4.60 -15.00
C ASN A 199 -13.63 4.63 -16.30
N HIS A 200 -14.00 3.81 -17.29
CA HIS A 200 -13.28 3.71 -18.56
C HIS A 200 -13.31 5.02 -19.39
N THR A 201 -14.10 6.03 -18.99
CA THR A 201 -14.27 7.31 -19.69
C THR A 201 -13.57 8.50 -19.03
N ALA A 202 -13.17 8.42 -17.76
CA ALA A 202 -12.57 9.51 -17.02
C ALA A 202 -11.44 8.99 -16.11
N TRP A 203 -10.21 9.35 -16.47
CA TRP A 203 -9.01 9.19 -15.66
C TRP A 203 -8.53 10.57 -15.21
N PHE A 204 -8.92 11.04 -14.02
CA PHE A 204 -8.21 12.01 -13.18
C PHE A 204 -8.71 11.86 -11.74
#